data_AF-A0AAJ4SJZ4-F1
#
_entry.id   AF-A0AAJ4SJZ4-F1
#
_cell.length_a   1.000
_cell.length_b   1.000
_cell.length_c   1.000
_cell.angle_alpha   90.00
_cell.angle_beta   90.00
_cell.angle_gamma   90.00
#
_symmetry.space_group_name_H-M   'P 1'
#
loop_
_entity.id
_entity.type
_entity.pdbx_description
1 polymer ?
#
loop_
_entity_poly.entity_id
_entity_poly.type
_entity_poly.pdbx_seq_one_letter_code
_entity_poly.pdbx_strand_id
1 'polypeptide(L)'
;MIEEKMAKHLNESGNFTEFGRWIRQDPGFPDNIFSTDFLENIPGLEIKAWMPFSTEITGRFKTSRKVVLENPTYVAIVAWMPEFILHGRPEIIDIWVEPALNIVENRDRHYNKPPNYILVEPSDTSSRTKNLQQSNVEGYSFQNSNDLLEKAYEFTENSGLLNIDYPLSEDEWKLLEELKNKFPYRLDTNFGKLNRINNVGINDFKDKVYAQKKFNKTIGYWKKISNDKTVLHEYLKLFPMK
;
A
#
# COMPACT_ATOMS: atom_id res chain seq x y z
N MET A 1 9.86 -2.49 15.94
CA MET A 1 8.73 -2.35 14.98
C MET A 1 8.27 -3.74 14.52
N ILE A 2 7.02 -3.93 14.04
CA ILE A 2 6.54 -5.26 13.56
C ILE A 2 7.43 -5.78 12.42
N GLU A 3 7.76 -4.89 11.48
CA GLU A 3 8.67 -5.15 10.34
C GLU A 3 10.03 -5.73 10.76
N GLU A 4 10.66 -5.16 11.80
CA GLU A 4 12.00 -5.58 12.27
C GLU A 4 12.05 -7.02 12.80
N LYS A 5 10.95 -7.51 13.37
CA LYS A 5 10.89 -8.82 14.02
C LYS A 5 10.28 -9.91 13.13
N MET A 6 9.78 -9.55 11.95
CA MET A 6 9.02 -10.46 11.09
C MET A 6 9.85 -11.66 10.64
N ALA A 7 11.01 -11.46 10.01
CA ALA A 7 11.89 -12.56 9.60
C ALA A 7 12.23 -13.51 10.76
N LYS A 8 12.57 -12.94 11.93
CA LYS A 8 12.87 -13.74 13.12
C LYS A 8 11.66 -14.59 13.53
N HIS A 9 10.49 -13.99 13.63
CA HIS A 9 9.25 -14.70 14.01
C HIS A 9 8.87 -15.81 13.01
N LEU A 10 8.98 -15.54 11.70
CA LEU A 10 8.70 -16.53 10.67
C LEU A 10 9.67 -17.72 10.74
N ASN A 11 10.96 -17.47 11.01
CA ASN A 11 11.95 -18.54 11.16
C ASN A 11 11.74 -19.35 12.46
N GLU A 12 11.34 -18.70 13.56
CA GLU A 12 11.03 -19.37 14.83
C GLU A 12 9.83 -20.33 14.72
N SER A 13 8.92 -20.11 13.77
CA SER A 13 7.80 -21.03 13.52
C SER A 13 8.24 -22.41 13.03
N GLY A 14 9.45 -22.54 12.46
CA GLY A 14 10.01 -23.81 11.98
C GLY A 14 9.38 -24.36 10.68
N ASN A 15 8.28 -23.79 10.18
CA ASN A 15 7.48 -24.38 9.10
C ASN A 15 8.23 -24.57 7.77
N PHE A 16 9.29 -23.81 7.52
CA PHE A 16 10.01 -23.80 6.24
C PHE A 16 11.52 -24.00 6.37
N THR A 17 12.02 -24.39 7.54
CA THR A 17 13.48 -24.42 7.79
C THR A 17 14.24 -25.40 6.90
N GLU A 18 13.57 -26.44 6.39
CA GLU A 18 14.18 -27.39 5.44
C GLU A 18 14.32 -26.80 4.02
N PHE A 19 13.50 -25.81 3.67
CA PHE A 19 13.47 -25.20 2.34
C PHE A 19 14.23 -23.88 2.27
N GLY A 20 14.49 -23.23 3.40
CA GLY A 20 15.15 -21.94 3.43
C GLY A 20 14.89 -21.16 4.69
N ARG A 21 15.16 -19.86 4.63
CA ARG A 21 14.98 -18.95 5.76
C ARG A 21 14.55 -17.57 5.32
N TRP A 22 13.73 -16.92 6.12
CA TRP A 22 13.37 -15.52 5.96
C TRP A 22 14.54 -14.62 6.36
N ILE A 23 14.87 -13.66 5.50
CA ILE A 23 15.91 -12.65 5.72
C ILE A 23 15.25 -11.28 5.59
N ARG A 24 15.49 -10.40 6.56
CA ARG A 24 15.07 -9.00 6.51
C ARG A 24 15.95 -8.23 5.52
N GLN A 25 15.34 -7.37 4.71
CA GLN A 25 16.05 -6.39 3.89
C GLN A 25 16.04 -5.02 4.57
N ASP A 26 17.21 -4.40 4.75
CA ASP A 26 17.34 -3.03 5.25
C ASP A 26 18.72 -2.45 4.88
N PRO A 27 18.82 -1.51 3.93
CA PRO A 27 17.75 -1.03 3.05
C PRO A 27 17.40 -2.06 1.96
N GLY A 28 16.13 -2.16 1.58
CA GLY A 28 15.71 -2.95 0.43
C GLY A 28 14.19 -3.13 0.35
N PHE A 29 13.72 -3.59 -0.81
CA PHE A 29 12.35 -3.98 -1.05
C PHE A 29 12.32 -5.42 -1.58
N PRO A 30 11.37 -6.26 -1.14
CA PRO A 30 10.45 -6.04 -0.02
C PRO A 30 11.12 -6.20 1.35
N ASP A 31 10.41 -5.86 2.43
CA ASP A 31 10.92 -5.91 3.82
C ASP A 31 11.58 -7.25 4.20
N ASN A 32 11.06 -8.38 3.70
CA ASN A 32 11.61 -9.71 3.95
C ASN A 32 11.65 -10.53 2.66
N ILE A 33 12.67 -11.37 2.50
CA ILE A 33 12.80 -12.34 1.41
C ILE A 33 13.01 -13.74 1.96
N PHE A 34 12.52 -14.75 1.26
CA PHE A 34 12.77 -16.14 1.61
C PHE A 34 13.99 -16.67 0.86
N SER A 35 15.15 -16.66 1.53
CA SER A 35 16.39 -17.18 0.95
C SER A 35 16.35 -18.70 0.87
N THR A 36 16.46 -19.20 -0.35
CA THR A 36 16.37 -20.62 -0.70
C THR A 36 17.14 -20.90 -1.99
N ASP A 37 17.68 -22.12 -2.11
CA ASP A 37 18.31 -22.60 -3.34
C ASP A 37 17.32 -23.39 -4.23
N PHE A 38 16.07 -23.57 -3.77
CA PHE A 38 15.06 -24.39 -4.44
C PHE A 38 14.17 -23.61 -5.40
N LEU A 39 14.15 -22.28 -5.33
CA LEU A 39 13.30 -21.43 -6.15
C LEU A 39 14.15 -20.52 -7.04
N GLU A 40 13.79 -20.45 -8.31
CA GLU A 40 14.39 -19.49 -9.26
C GLU A 40 14.02 -18.04 -8.90
N ASN A 41 12.75 -17.83 -8.53
CA ASN A 41 12.26 -16.53 -8.08
C ASN A 41 12.06 -16.53 -6.56
N ILE A 42 12.81 -15.69 -5.86
CA ILE A 42 12.78 -15.57 -4.40
C ILE A 42 11.50 -14.83 -3.98
N PRO A 43 10.59 -15.47 -3.22
CA PRO A 43 9.39 -14.78 -2.77
C PRO A 43 9.73 -13.80 -1.66
N GLY A 44 9.06 -12.65 -1.71
CA GLY A 44 9.21 -11.58 -0.75
C GLY A 44 7.91 -11.22 -0.04
N LEU A 45 8.05 -10.55 1.10
CA LEU A 45 6.95 -10.13 1.96
C LEU A 45 7.17 -8.68 2.39
N GLU A 46 6.29 -7.80 1.92
CA GLU A 46 6.20 -6.40 2.30
C GLU A 46 5.18 -6.25 3.43
N ILE A 47 5.56 -5.63 4.54
CA ILE A 47 4.72 -5.49 5.72
C ILE A 47 4.17 -4.06 5.79
N LYS A 48 2.88 -3.95 6.15
CA LYS A 48 2.22 -2.68 6.45
C LYS A 48 1.45 -2.80 7.74
N ALA A 49 1.92 -2.11 8.79
CA ALA A 49 1.20 -2.06 10.05
C ALA A 49 0.00 -1.09 9.97
N TRP A 50 -1.14 -1.49 10.53
CA TRP A 50 -2.35 -0.67 10.61
C TRP A 50 -2.97 -0.73 12.00
N MET A 51 -3.23 0.43 12.60
CA MET A 51 -4.02 0.54 13.82
C MET A 51 -5.47 0.92 13.46
N PRO A 52 -6.50 0.12 13.77
CA PRO A 52 -7.88 0.39 13.35
C PRO A 52 -8.48 1.72 13.84
N PHE A 53 -7.90 2.34 14.86
CA PHE A 53 -8.32 3.67 15.33
C PHE A 53 -7.73 4.83 14.50
N SER A 54 -6.87 4.55 13.52
CA SER A 54 -6.44 5.54 12.54
C SER A 54 -7.60 5.94 11.62
N THR A 55 -7.50 7.12 11.01
CA THR A 55 -8.48 7.61 10.04
C THR A 55 -8.50 6.74 8.78
N GLU A 56 -7.33 6.30 8.32
CA GLU A 56 -7.12 5.44 7.15
C GLU A 56 -5.90 4.51 7.34
N ILE A 57 -5.80 3.46 6.53
CA ILE A 57 -4.54 2.73 6.30
C ILE A 57 -3.63 3.64 5.46
N THR A 58 -2.71 4.33 6.13
CA THR A 58 -1.81 5.32 5.50
C THR A 58 -0.59 4.71 4.81
N GLY A 59 -0.31 3.42 5.08
CA GLY A 59 0.72 2.65 4.39
C GLY A 59 0.55 2.78 2.88
N ARG A 60 1.64 3.11 2.18
CA ARG A 60 1.63 3.27 0.72
C ARG A 60 2.28 2.07 0.06
N PHE A 61 1.79 1.72 -1.13
CA PHE A 61 2.42 0.76 -2.02
C PHE A 61 2.64 1.41 -3.38
N LYS A 62 3.84 1.95 -3.61
CA LYS A 62 4.22 2.68 -4.82
C LYS A 62 5.06 1.87 -5.79
N THR A 63 5.47 0.66 -5.42
CA THR A 63 6.32 -0.19 -6.26
C THR A 63 5.71 -0.39 -7.64
N SER A 64 6.54 -0.26 -8.68
CA SER A 64 6.21 -0.50 -10.08
C SER A 64 5.72 -1.92 -10.32
N ARG A 65 4.83 -2.07 -11.31
CA ARG A 65 4.39 -3.37 -11.80
C ARG A 65 5.55 -4.21 -12.34
N LYS A 66 6.52 -3.59 -13.02
CA LYS A 66 7.71 -4.29 -13.55
C LYS A 66 8.50 -4.97 -12.43
N VAL A 67 8.74 -4.23 -11.35
CA VAL A 67 9.50 -4.71 -10.19
C VAL A 67 8.81 -5.89 -9.49
N VAL A 68 7.49 -5.85 -9.31
CA VAL A 68 6.75 -6.95 -8.65
C VAL A 68 6.59 -8.20 -9.53
N LEU A 69 6.67 -8.07 -10.85
CA LEU A 69 6.69 -9.21 -11.76
C LEU A 69 8.03 -9.94 -11.74
N GLU A 70 9.13 -9.20 -11.66
CA GLU A 70 10.48 -9.75 -11.54
C GLU A 70 10.77 -10.30 -10.13
N ASN A 71 10.12 -9.74 -9.11
CA ASN A 71 10.32 -10.10 -7.71
C ASN A 71 8.97 -10.44 -7.07
N PRO A 72 8.51 -11.71 -7.15
CA PRO A 72 7.22 -12.12 -6.58
C PRO A 72 7.09 -11.72 -5.12
N THR A 73 6.21 -10.76 -4.86
CA THR A 73 6.06 -10.15 -3.54
C THR A 73 4.63 -10.29 -3.06
N TYR A 74 4.45 -10.61 -1.78
CA TYR A 74 3.18 -10.51 -1.08
C TYR A 74 3.19 -9.28 -0.19
N VAL A 75 2.04 -8.62 -0.06
CA VAL A 75 1.84 -7.55 0.91
C VAL A 75 1.04 -8.10 2.07
N ALA A 76 1.55 -7.99 3.29
CA ALA A 76 0.83 -8.29 4.51
C ALA A 76 0.43 -7.01 5.24
N ILE A 77 -0.87 -6.81 5.41
CA ILE A 77 -1.41 -5.77 6.29
C ILE A 77 -1.63 -6.40 7.67
N VAL A 78 -0.89 -5.92 8.67
CA VAL A 78 -0.96 -6.39 10.05
C VAL A 78 -1.79 -5.40 10.87
N ALA A 79 -3.03 -5.78 11.19
CA ALA A 79 -3.90 -5.00 12.06
C ALA A 79 -3.49 -5.21 13.52
N TRP A 80 -3.22 -4.13 14.25
CA TRP A 80 -2.84 -4.19 15.65
C TRP A 80 -3.54 -3.11 16.49
N MET A 81 -3.73 -3.35 17.79
CA MET A 81 -4.23 -2.35 18.73
C MET A 81 -3.67 -2.58 20.14
N PRO A 82 -3.75 -1.59 21.04
CA PRO A 82 -3.49 -1.84 22.46
C PRO A 82 -4.47 -2.83 23.08
N GLU A 83 -3.98 -3.67 23.99
CA GLU A 83 -4.73 -4.65 24.78
C GLU A 83 -6.03 -4.08 25.37
N PHE A 84 -5.95 -2.87 25.91
CA PHE A 84 -7.05 -2.18 26.57
C PHE A 84 -7.52 -0.95 25.77
N ILE A 85 -7.67 -1.07 24.45
CA ILE A 85 -8.19 -0.02 23.55
C ILE A 85 -7.22 1.19 23.43
N LEU A 86 -7.06 1.99 24.48
CA LEU A 86 -6.17 3.16 24.48
C LEU A 86 -4.84 2.93 25.20
N HIS A 87 -4.68 1.80 25.90
CA HIS A 87 -3.46 1.50 26.65
C HIS A 87 -3.18 -0.02 26.70
N GLY A 88 -2.06 -0.38 27.32
CA GLY A 88 -1.59 -1.75 27.42
C GLY A 88 -0.56 -2.10 26.34
N ARG A 89 -0.30 -3.39 26.17
CA ARG A 89 0.68 -3.88 25.19
C ARG A 89 0.04 -3.90 23.79
N PRO A 90 0.83 -3.69 22.72
CA PRO A 90 0.32 -3.86 21.36
C PRO A 90 0.02 -5.34 21.10
N GLU A 91 -1.15 -5.61 20.54
CA GLU A 91 -1.62 -6.94 20.15
C GLU A 91 -1.97 -6.95 18.67
N ILE A 92 -1.55 -8.00 17.97
CA ILE A 92 -2.02 -8.28 16.61
C ILE A 92 -3.45 -8.81 16.72
N ILE A 93 -4.34 -8.22 15.94
CA ILE A 93 -5.77 -8.54 15.91
C ILE A 93 -6.09 -9.47 14.74
N ASP A 94 -5.51 -9.16 13.58
CA ASP A 94 -5.77 -9.88 12.35
C ASP A 94 -4.68 -9.55 11.32
N ILE A 95 -4.52 -10.41 10.32
CA ILE A 95 -3.53 -10.25 9.26
C ILE A 95 -4.22 -10.56 7.93
N TRP A 96 -3.99 -9.70 6.94
CA TRP A 96 -4.39 -9.92 5.56
C TRP A 96 -3.17 -9.97 4.67
N VAL A 97 -3.15 -10.90 3.71
CA VAL A 97 -2.03 -11.12 2.79
C VAL A 97 -2.55 -11.29 1.38
N GLU A 98 -1.94 -10.61 0.41
CA GLU A 98 -2.29 -10.73 -1.00
C GLU A 98 -1.04 -10.54 -1.89
N PRO A 99 -0.98 -11.15 -3.09
CA PRO A 99 0.06 -10.81 -4.07
C PRO A 99 0.09 -9.30 -4.37
N ALA A 100 1.29 -8.71 -4.32
CA ALA A 100 1.53 -7.31 -4.64
C ALA A 100 1.04 -6.94 -6.04
N LEU A 101 1.06 -7.90 -6.98
CA LEU A 101 0.58 -7.71 -8.35
C LEU A 101 -0.89 -7.24 -8.37
N ASN A 102 -1.76 -7.83 -7.54
CA ASN A 102 -3.17 -7.41 -7.51
C ASN A 102 -3.32 -5.98 -6.94
N ILE A 103 -2.46 -5.60 -5.99
CA ILE A 103 -2.47 -4.26 -5.40
C ILE A 103 -1.99 -3.21 -6.42
N VAL A 104 -0.91 -3.47 -7.17
CA VAL A 104 -0.44 -2.52 -8.19
C VAL A 104 -1.43 -2.37 -9.33
N GLU A 105 -2.07 -3.45 -9.78
CA GLU A 105 -3.04 -3.38 -10.87
C GLU A 105 -4.29 -2.60 -10.44
N ASN A 106 -4.82 -2.85 -9.24
CA ASN A 106 -5.94 -2.06 -8.71
C ASN A 106 -5.56 -0.60 -8.44
N ARG A 107 -4.33 -0.33 -7.98
CA ARG A 107 -3.81 1.03 -7.78
C ARG A 107 -3.76 1.75 -9.11
N ASP A 108 -3.16 1.14 -10.12
CA ASP A 108 -2.87 1.83 -11.36
C ASP A 108 -4.18 2.08 -12.14
N ARG A 109 -5.08 1.08 -12.18
CA ARG A 109 -6.42 1.21 -12.75
C ARG A 109 -7.30 2.23 -11.99
N HIS A 110 -7.11 2.40 -10.68
CA HIS A 110 -7.82 3.40 -9.89
C HIS A 110 -7.35 4.84 -10.19
N TYR A 111 -6.04 5.04 -10.31
CA TYR A 111 -5.44 6.37 -10.38
C TYR A 111 -5.24 6.89 -11.80
N ASN A 112 -4.87 6.04 -12.76
CA ASN A 112 -4.55 6.50 -14.11
C ASN A 112 -5.83 6.86 -14.88
N LYS A 113 -6.10 8.16 -14.93
CA LYS A 113 -7.25 8.79 -15.57
C LYS A 113 -6.77 9.99 -16.38
N PRO A 114 -5.95 9.77 -17.44
CA PRO A 114 -5.46 10.86 -18.27
C PRO A 114 -6.63 11.62 -18.93
N PRO A 115 -6.55 12.95 -19.08
CA PRO A 115 -5.45 13.82 -18.65
C PRO A 115 -5.53 14.26 -17.17
N ASN A 116 -6.61 13.99 -16.45
CA ASN A 116 -6.80 14.56 -15.11
C ASN A 116 -5.78 14.06 -14.09
N TYR A 117 -5.44 12.78 -14.17
CA TYR A 117 -4.50 12.15 -13.27
C TYR A 117 -3.70 11.10 -14.04
N ILE A 118 -2.38 11.19 -14.00
CA ILE A 118 -1.50 10.29 -14.73
C ILE A 118 -0.52 9.62 -13.80
N LEU A 119 -0.09 8.44 -14.19
CA LEU A 119 0.99 7.72 -13.55
C LEU A 119 2.27 7.86 -14.37
N VAL A 120 3.41 7.80 -13.70
CA VAL A 120 4.72 7.78 -14.35
C VAL A 120 5.57 6.72 -13.69
N GLU A 121 6.08 5.80 -14.50
CA GLU A 121 7.03 4.76 -14.09
C GLU A 121 8.38 5.40 -13.71
N PRO A 122 9.12 4.81 -12.75
CA PRO A 122 10.46 5.28 -12.43
C PRO A 122 11.37 5.15 -13.66
N SER A 123 12.24 6.13 -13.86
CA SER A 123 13.30 6.02 -14.86
C SER A 123 14.24 4.86 -14.55
N ASP A 124 14.83 4.28 -15.59
CA ASP A 124 15.88 3.27 -15.40
C ASP A 124 17.06 3.88 -14.63
N THR A 125 17.29 3.32 -13.45
CA THR A 125 18.36 3.73 -12.53
C THR A 125 19.21 2.52 -12.13
N SER A 126 19.14 1.42 -12.87
CA SER A 126 19.87 0.16 -12.61
C SER A 126 21.38 0.35 -12.46
N SER A 127 21.97 1.33 -13.15
CA SER A 127 23.39 1.70 -13.05
C SER A 127 23.79 2.43 -11.77
N ARG A 128 22.82 2.89 -10.97
CA ARG A 128 23.07 3.56 -9.69
C ARG A 128 23.30 2.55 -8.57
N THR A 129 23.92 3.01 -7.48
CA THR A 129 24.05 2.21 -6.25
C THR A 129 22.66 1.74 -5.78
N LYS A 130 22.56 0.52 -5.22
CA LYS A 130 21.28 -0.14 -4.88
C LYS A 130 20.30 0.75 -4.10
N ASN A 131 20.81 1.60 -3.22
CA ASN A 131 20.02 2.55 -2.41
C ASN A 131 19.48 3.78 -3.16
N LEU A 132 19.97 4.05 -4.38
CA LEU A 132 19.54 5.17 -5.24
C LEU A 132 18.66 4.73 -6.41
N GLN A 133 18.50 3.41 -6.59
CA GLN A 133 17.61 2.85 -7.60
C GLN A 133 16.16 3.20 -7.26
N GLN A 134 15.44 3.72 -8.26
CA GLN A 134 14.04 4.09 -8.15
C GLN A 134 13.18 2.94 -8.64
N SER A 135 12.27 2.48 -7.79
CA SER A 135 11.33 1.40 -8.09
C SER A 135 9.87 1.85 -7.96
N ASN A 136 9.65 3.12 -7.65
CA ASN A 136 8.33 3.66 -7.32
C ASN A 136 7.71 4.37 -8.52
N VAL A 137 6.46 4.02 -8.79
CA VAL A 137 5.55 4.81 -9.63
C VAL A 137 5.16 6.07 -8.87
N GLU A 138 5.03 7.16 -9.61
CA GLU A 138 4.54 8.43 -9.12
C GLU A 138 3.20 8.77 -9.75
N GLY A 139 2.33 9.40 -8.96
CA GLY A 139 1.03 9.88 -9.42
C GLY A 139 1.01 11.40 -9.50
N TYR A 140 0.43 11.92 -10.57
CA TYR A 140 0.43 13.33 -10.90
C TYR A 140 -0.98 13.81 -11.23
N SER A 141 -1.41 14.90 -10.60
CA SER A 141 -2.69 15.54 -10.85
C SER A 141 -2.53 16.77 -11.75
N PHE A 142 -3.37 16.90 -12.76
CA PHE A 142 -3.41 18.09 -13.62
C PHE A 142 -3.68 19.35 -12.78
N GLN A 143 -3.09 20.47 -13.17
CA GLN A 143 -3.25 21.80 -12.55
C GLN A 143 -3.71 22.81 -13.60
N ASN A 144 -4.26 23.96 -13.20
CA ASN A 144 -4.67 25.09 -14.05
C ASN A 144 -6.07 25.04 -14.71
N SER A 145 -6.32 26.09 -15.51
CA SER A 145 -7.58 26.51 -16.13
C SER A 145 -8.04 25.62 -17.28
N ASN A 146 -9.32 25.75 -17.62
CA ASN A 146 -10.04 24.94 -18.60
C ASN A 146 -9.34 24.88 -19.98
N ASP A 147 -8.74 25.97 -20.46
CA ASP A 147 -8.15 26.05 -21.81
C ASP A 147 -6.96 25.09 -22.03
N LEU A 148 -6.11 24.90 -21.00
CA LEU A 148 -5.00 23.94 -21.09
C LEU A 148 -5.48 22.50 -20.90
N LEU A 149 -6.55 22.32 -20.13
CA LEU A 149 -7.16 21.01 -19.93
C LEU A 149 -7.78 20.50 -21.24
N GLU A 150 -8.44 21.37 -22.01
CA GLU A 150 -8.99 21.03 -23.33
C GLU A 150 -7.88 20.53 -24.28
N LYS A 151 -6.76 21.26 -24.37
CA LYS A 151 -5.58 20.82 -25.14
C LYS A 151 -4.99 19.50 -24.64
N ALA A 152 -5.02 19.26 -23.33
CA ALA A 152 -4.57 17.99 -22.76
C ALA A 152 -5.50 16.84 -23.10
N TYR A 153 -6.82 17.09 -23.16
CA TYR A 153 -7.79 16.12 -23.67
C TYR A 153 -7.56 15.83 -25.15
N GLU A 154 -7.38 16.85 -25.99
CA GLU A 154 -7.06 16.67 -27.41
C GLU A 154 -5.79 15.82 -27.60
N PHE A 155 -4.73 16.08 -26.84
CA PHE A 155 -3.53 15.24 -26.88
C PHE A 155 -3.83 13.79 -26.45
N THR A 156 -4.52 13.64 -25.32
CA THR A 156 -4.86 12.32 -24.75
C THR A 156 -5.70 11.48 -25.72
N GLU A 157 -6.67 12.10 -26.38
CA GLU A 157 -7.53 11.45 -27.38
C GLU A 157 -6.74 11.07 -28.64
N ASN A 158 -5.96 12.01 -29.21
CA ASN A 158 -5.14 11.76 -30.40
C ASN A 158 -4.04 10.70 -30.16
N SER A 159 -3.55 10.59 -28.93
CA SER A 159 -2.57 9.59 -28.52
C SER A 159 -3.19 8.25 -28.10
N GLY A 160 -4.53 8.10 -28.13
CA GLY A 160 -5.22 6.88 -27.74
C GLY A 160 -5.16 6.56 -26.23
N LEU A 161 -4.78 7.54 -25.40
CA LEU A 161 -4.67 7.39 -23.95
C LEU A 161 -6.02 7.58 -23.24
N LEU A 162 -7.04 8.10 -23.92
CA LEU A 162 -8.34 8.36 -23.31
C LEU A 162 -9.03 7.05 -22.95
N ASN A 163 -9.42 6.90 -21.69
CA ASN A 163 -10.02 5.66 -21.14
C ASN A 163 -9.17 4.40 -21.33
N ILE A 164 -7.84 4.56 -21.40
CA ILE A 164 -6.90 3.45 -21.51
C ILE A 164 -7.04 2.46 -20.35
N ASP A 165 -7.04 1.17 -20.65
CA ASP A 165 -7.11 0.10 -19.65
C ASP A 165 -5.70 -0.36 -19.23
N TYR A 166 -5.62 -1.02 -18.08
CA TYR A 166 -4.37 -1.59 -17.55
C TYR A 166 -4.26 -3.10 -17.81
N PRO A 167 -3.04 -3.62 -18.07
CA PRO A 167 -1.75 -2.93 -17.98
C PRO A 167 -1.35 -2.14 -19.24
N LEU A 168 -0.61 -1.04 -19.04
CA LEU A 168 -0.05 -0.24 -20.14
C LEU A 168 1.21 -0.87 -20.75
N SER A 169 1.35 -0.72 -22.06
CA SER A 169 2.55 -0.95 -22.85
C SER A 169 3.63 0.12 -22.63
N GLU A 170 4.85 -0.14 -23.09
CA GLU A 170 5.96 0.80 -22.95
C GLU A 170 5.74 2.11 -23.72
N ASP A 171 5.08 2.05 -24.87
CA ASP A 171 4.80 3.24 -25.67
C ASP A 171 3.70 4.11 -25.04
N GLU A 172 2.69 3.49 -24.41
CA GLU A 172 1.67 4.21 -23.65
C GLU A 172 2.27 4.91 -22.41
N TRP A 173 3.23 4.26 -21.73
CA TRP A 173 3.98 4.89 -20.64
C TRP A 173 4.79 6.11 -21.10
N LYS A 174 5.44 6.03 -22.27
CA LYS A 174 6.16 7.18 -22.86
C LYS A 174 5.19 8.31 -23.19
N LEU A 175 4.01 8.01 -23.72
CA LEU A 175 2.99 9.01 -24.02
C LEU A 175 2.48 9.71 -22.74
N LEU A 176 2.33 8.99 -21.62
CA LEU A 176 2.00 9.61 -20.32
C LEU A 176 3.13 10.53 -19.82
N GLU A 177 4.39 10.15 -20.02
CA GLU A 177 5.53 11.01 -19.68
C GLU A 177 5.58 12.27 -20.56
N GLU A 178 5.32 12.14 -21.86
CA GLU A 178 5.17 13.29 -22.76
C GLU A 178 4.03 14.22 -22.32
N LEU A 179 2.88 13.65 -21.96
CA LEU A 179 1.74 14.39 -21.46
C LEU A 179 2.11 15.14 -20.16
N LYS A 180 2.84 14.50 -19.24
CA LYS A 180 3.38 15.14 -18.03
C LYS A 180 4.27 16.36 -18.36
N ASN A 181 5.10 16.24 -19.40
CA ASN A 181 6.07 17.27 -19.75
C ASN A 181 5.46 18.43 -20.54
N LYS A 182 4.38 18.18 -21.29
CA LYS A 182 3.67 19.21 -22.10
C LYS A 182 2.70 20.05 -21.28
N PHE A 183 2.15 19.52 -20.19
CA PHE A 183 1.07 20.14 -19.45
C PHE A 183 1.39 20.31 -17.96
N PRO A 184 0.73 21.25 -17.26
CA PRO A 184 0.99 21.51 -15.85
C PRO A 184 0.46 20.38 -14.95
N TYR A 185 1.35 19.50 -14.51
CA TYR A 185 1.04 18.47 -13.52
C TYR A 185 1.73 18.73 -12.18
N ARG A 186 1.07 18.34 -11.09
CA ARG A 186 1.63 18.37 -9.73
C ARG A 186 1.63 16.97 -9.14
N LEU A 187 2.79 16.59 -8.57
CA LEU A 187 2.96 15.35 -7.83
C LEU A 187 1.93 15.24 -6.69
N ASP A 188 1.21 14.12 -6.64
CA ASP A 188 0.31 13.80 -5.53
C ASP A 188 1.07 13.03 -4.43
N THR A 189 1.26 13.69 -3.30
CA THR A 189 1.91 13.10 -2.12
C THR A 189 1.03 12.06 -1.42
N ASN A 190 -0.26 11.96 -1.77
CA ASN A 190 -1.19 10.94 -1.27
C ASN A 190 -1.30 9.69 -2.17
N PHE A 191 -0.64 9.68 -3.32
CA PHE A 191 -0.65 8.54 -4.24
C PHE A 191 -0.25 7.23 -3.55
N GLY A 192 -0.97 6.15 -3.87
CA GLY A 192 -0.63 4.79 -3.49
C GLY A 192 -0.98 4.40 -2.05
N LYS A 193 -1.72 5.22 -1.29
CA LYS A 193 -2.24 4.84 0.04
C LYS A 193 -3.18 3.64 -0.09
N LEU A 194 -2.91 2.57 0.67
CA LEU A 194 -3.67 1.32 0.60
C LEU A 194 -5.17 1.49 0.84
N ASN A 195 -5.57 2.42 1.73
CA ASN A 195 -6.99 2.69 1.98
C ASN A 195 -7.72 3.38 0.81
N ARG A 196 -7.00 3.96 -0.14
CA ARG A 196 -7.56 4.74 -1.25
C ARG A 196 -7.52 4.00 -2.57
N ILE A 197 -6.84 2.86 -2.62
CA ILE A 197 -6.85 1.95 -3.76
C ILE A 197 -8.17 1.17 -3.71
N ASN A 198 -8.83 1.04 -4.86
CA ASN A 198 -10.05 0.24 -4.96
C ASN A 198 -9.70 -1.26 -4.97
N ASN A 199 -9.41 -1.83 -3.80
CA ASN A 199 -9.12 -3.25 -3.63
C ASN A 199 -10.15 -3.87 -2.68
N VAL A 200 -10.90 -4.86 -3.20
CA VAL A 200 -11.98 -5.54 -2.46
C VAL A 200 -11.43 -6.27 -1.23
N GLY A 201 -10.31 -6.98 -1.36
CA GLY A 201 -9.68 -7.70 -0.24
C GLY A 201 -9.30 -6.79 0.93
N ILE A 202 -8.75 -5.60 0.65
CA ILE A 202 -8.43 -4.60 1.69
C ILE A 202 -9.70 -4.08 2.36
N ASN A 203 -10.77 -3.82 1.60
CA ASN A 203 -12.02 -3.35 2.16
C ASN A 203 -12.70 -4.42 3.03
N ASP A 204 -12.79 -5.65 2.54
CA ASP A 204 -13.35 -6.78 3.28
C ASP A 204 -12.56 -7.05 4.56
N PHE A 205 -11.22 -6.96 4.50
CA PHE A 205 -10.37 -7.08 5.67
C PHE A 205 -10.66 -6.01 6.72
N LYS A 206 -10.82 -4.75 6.30
CA LYS A 206 -11.16 -3.65 7.22
C LYS A 206 -12.51 -3.89 7.89
N ASP A 207 -13.51 -4.28 7.11
CA ASP A 207 -14.86 -4.52 7.62
C ASP A 207 -14.87 -5.68 8.61
N LYS A 208 -14.13 -6.77 8.31
CA LYS A 208 -13.89 -7.88 9.23
C LYS A 208 -13.25 -7.39 10.53
N VAL A 209 -12.17 -6.61 10.47
CA VAL A 209 -11.48 -6.08 11.67
C VAL A 209 -12.42 -5.20 12.49
N TYR A 210 -13.18 -4.30 11.86
CA TYR A 210 -14.11 -3.43 12.57
C TYR A 210 -15.28 -4.19 13.21
N ALA A 211 -15.68 -5.33 12.65
CA ALA A 211 -16.74 -6.17 13.18
C ALA A 211 -16.32 -7.00 14.40
N GLN A 212 -15.02 -7.23 14.61
CA GLN A 212 -14.53 -7.99 15.77
C GLN A 212 -14.91 -7.31 17.09
N LYS A 213 -15.17 -8.11 18.14
CA LYS A 213 -15.55 -7.61 19.47
C LYS A 213 -14.34 -7.49 20.40
N LYS A 214 -14.25 -6.37 21.12
CA LYS A 214 -13.33 -6.12 22.25
C LYS A 214 -14.15 -5.46 23.37
N PHE A 215 -14.05 -5.93 24.61
CA PHE A 215 -14.85 -5.42 25.75
C PHE A 215 -16.36 -5.29 25.42
N ASN A 216 -16.96 -6.37 24.86
CA ASN A 216 -18.38 -6.48 24.50
C ASN A 216 -18.91 -5.48 23.44
N LYS A 217 -18.06 -4.67 22.82
CA LYS A 217 -18.39 -3.78 21.71
C LYS A 217 -17.50 -4.07 20.51
N THR A 218 -17.92 -3.65 19.32
CA THR A 218 -17.08 -3.84 18.12
C THR A 218 -15.89 -2.89 18.13
N ILE A 219 -14.80 -3.24 17.44
CA ILE A 219 -13.68 -2.32 17.23
C ILE A 219 -14.16 -1.05 16.51
N GLY A 220 -15.11 -1.19 15.56
CA GLY A 220 -15.74 -0.04 14.90
C GLY A 220 -16.52 0.89 15.85
N TYR A 221 -17.07 0.36 16.95
CA TYR A 221 -17.66 1.18 18.02
C TYR A 221 -16.57 1.96 18.75
N TRP A 222 -15.51 1.28 19.19
CA TRP A 222 -14.40 1.91 19.92
C TRP A 222 -13.62 2.92 19.09
N LYS A 223 -13.56 2.77 17.76
CA LYS A 223 -12.94 3.77 16.86
C LYS A 223 -13.49 5.18 17.08
N LYS A 224 -14.75 5.31 17.50
CA LYS A 224 -15.40 6.60 17.74
C LYS A 224 -14.87 7.33 18.98
N ILE A 225 -14.09 6.66 19.84
CA ILE A 225 -13.61 7.20 21.12
C ILE A 225 -12.86 8.53 21.00
N SER A 226 -12.18 8.77 19.87
CA SER A 226 -11.46 10.02 19.62
C SER A 226 -12.37 11.23 19.42
N ASN A 227 -13.64 11.01 19.04
CA ASN A 227 -14.58 12.07 18.67
C ASN A 227 -15.93 11.98 19.39
N ASP A 228 -16.19 10.91 20.17
CA ASP A 228 -17.44 10.68 20.89
C ASP A 228 -17.21 10.59 22.40
N LYS A 229 -17.66 11.62 23.12
CA LYS A 229 -17.54 11.71 24.59
C LYS A 229 -18.27 10.58 25.31
N THR A 230 -19.35 10.05 24.75
CA THR A 230 -20.11 8.94 25.35
C THR A 230 -19.26 7.68 25.34
N VAL A 231 -18.64 7.37 24.21
CA VAL A 231 -17.74 6.22 24.06
C VAL A 231 -16.52 6.37 24.96
N LEU A 232 -15.96 7.57 25.10
CA LEU A 232 -14.87 7.84 26.04
C LEU A 232 -15.28 7.60 27.50
N HIS A 233 -16.45 8.08 27.92
CA HIS A 233 -16.94 7.81 29.27
C HIS A 233 -17.20 6.32 29.52
N GLU A 234 -17.75 5.58 28.55
CA GLU A 234 -17.90 4.13 28.65
C GLU A 234 -16.55 3.43 28.83
N TYR A 235 -15.54 3.86 28.06
CA TYR A 235 -14.19 3.35 28.20
C TYR A 235 -13.61 3.61 29.60
N LEU A 236 -13.73 4.83 30.13
CA LEU A 236 -13.22 5.17 31.46
C LEU A 236 -13.89 4.35 32.58
N LYS A 237 -15.15 3.93 32.39
CA LYS A 237 -15.85 3.03 33.33
C LYS A 237 -15.32 1.59 33.32
N LEU A 238 -14.71 1.13 32.21
CA LEU A 238 -14.07 -0.19 32.15
C LEU A 238 -12.79 -0.25 32.98
N PHE A 239 -12.12 0.89 33.14
CA PHE A 239 -10.83 1.01 33.81
C PHE A 239 -10.88 2.13 34.86
N PRO A 240 -11.64 1.95 35.96
CA PRO A 240 -11.73 2.96 37.00
C PRO A 240 -10.34 3.22 37.57
N MET A 241 -9.88 4.47 37.49
CA MET A 241 -8.65 4.88 38.15
C MET A 241 -8.86 4.76 39.65
N LYS A 242 -8.01 3.96 40.30
CA LYS A 242 -7.94 3.86 41.76
C LYS A 242 -7.32 5.10 42.36
#